data_AF-A0A1D2QVR4-F1
#
_entry.id   AF-A0A1D2QVR4-F1
#
_cell.length_a   1.000
_cell.length_b   1.000
_cell.length_c   1.000
_cell.angle_alpha   90.00
_cell.angle_beta   90.00
_cell.angle_gamma   90.00
#
_symmetry.space_group_name_H-M   'P 1'
#
loop_
_entity.id
_entity.type
_entity.pdbx_description
1 polymer ?
#
loop_
_entity_poly.entity_id
_entity_poly.type
_entity_poly.pdbx_seq_one_letter_code
_entity_poly.pdbx_strand_id
1 'polypeptide(L)'
;MKTQSYYLKCEKLGVDPIWASDSNGDPKDIFYTNEIVYVNGTGLPVNNTNITLYIFSDFNDWNNSRLNGNFNDWNPIAVIPNTYIDINGNFINVAILWGDPYVGDYDVVVDLNNDGVVQKDEVEGMDAQDDKGFEVAKNVCDPNNDGIIIHDYNDLMTTYKCFLGIKNCDNYYQDWNLIKQGYQCFIRNDI
;
A
#
# COMPACT_ATOMS: atom_id res chain seq x y z
N MET A 1 32.25 -42.45 -3.22
CA MET A 1 32.31 -41.03 -2.86
C MET A 1 31.09 -40.35 -3.48
N LYS A 2 30.14 -39.89 -2.67
CA LYS A 2 28.96 -39.14 -3.14
C LYS A 2 29.22 -37.66 -2.87
N THR A 3 29.35 -36.87 -3.92
CA THR A 3 29.37 -35.41 -3.86
C THR A 3 27.94 -34.92 -3.70
N GLN A 4 27.59 -34.47 -2.49
CA GLN A 4 26.41 -33.64 -2.29
C GLN A 4 26.76 -32.21 -2.69
N SER A 5 26.19 -31.77 -3.82
CA SER A 5 26.21 -30.38 -4.23
C SER A 5 25.20 -29.63 -3.36
N TYR A 6 25.68 -28.87 -2.39
CA TYR A 6 24.85 -27.94 -1.64
C TYR A 6 24.54 -26.76 -2.57
N TYR A 7 23.35 -26.77 -3.16
CA TYR A 7 22.76 -25.57 -3.72
C TYR A 7 22.45 -24.64 -2.55
N LEU A 8 23.30 -23.63 -2.34
CA LEU A 8 22.88 -22.43 -1.64
C LEU A 8 21.77 -21.79 -2.50
N LYS A 9 20.52 -21.94 -2.07
CA LYS A 9 19.50 -20.94 -2.37
C LYS A 9 20.05 -19.64 -1.80
N CYS A 10 20.52 -18.78 -2.69
CA CYS A 10 20.74 -17.39 -2.35
C CYS A 10 19.34 -16.83 -2.13
N GLU A 11 18.89 -16.75 -0.87
CA GLU A 11 17.78 -15.90 -0.51
C GLU A 11 18.23 -14.49 -0.88
N LYS A 12 17.77 -14.04 -2.06
CA LYS A 12 17.89 -12.65 -2.49
C LYS A 12 17.10 -11.90 -1.42
N LEU A 13 17.79 -11.32 -0.43
CA LEU A 13 17.29 -10.22 0.38
C LEU A 13 17.13 -9.05 -0.60
N GLY A 14 16.18 -9.19 -1.52
CA GLY A 14 15.83 -8.17 -2.49
C GLY A 14 15.10 -7.11 -1.70
N VAL A 15 15.69 -5.92 -1.65
CA VAL A 15 14.86 -4.74 -1.42
C VAL A 15 13.92 -4.69 -2.61
N ASP A 16 12.62 -4.62 -2.35
CA ASP A 16 11.62 -4.48 -3.39
C ASP A 16 11.97 -3.23 -4.22
N PRO A 17 12.13 -3.34 -5.54
CA PRO A 17 12.55 -2.21 -6.37
C PRO A 17 11.54 -1.05 -6.36
N ILE A 18 10.28 -1.34 -5.99
CA ILE A 18 9.21 -0.37 -5.77
C ILE A 18 8.55 -0.66 -4.42
N TRP A 19 8.10 0.36 -3.72
CA TRP A 19 7.41 0.21 -2.44
C TRP A 19 6.38 1.32 -2.22
N ALA A 20 5.32 1.00 -1.48
CA ALA A 20 4.45 2.01 -0.89
C ALA A 20 5.21 2.82 0.17
N SER A 21 5.01 4.14 0.16
CA SER A 21 5.80 5.08 0.96
C SER A 21 4.99 6.22 1.55
N ASP A 22 5.62 6.94 2.48
CA ASP A 22 5.16 8.25 2.93
C ASP A 22 5.55 9.38 1.94
N SER A 23 5.24 10.63 2.29
CA SER A 23 5.55 11.78 1.45
C SER A 23 7.05 12.10 1.31
N ASN A 24 7.91 11.52 2.16
CA ASN A 24 9.36 11.63 2.08
C ASN A 24 9.98 10.51 1.22
N GLY A 25 9.17 9.52 0.83
CA GLY A 25 9.60 8.34 0.08
C GLY A 25 10.14 7.22 0.96
N ASP A 26 9.96 7.32 2.28
CA ASP A 26 10.34 6.27 3.22
C ASP A 26 9.32 5.11 3.15
N PRO A 27 9.77 3.84 3.17
CA PRO A 27 8.88 2.68 3.11
C PRO A 27 7.83 2.68 4.22
N LYS A 28 6.60 2.31 3.85
CA LYS A 28 5.46 2.23 4.77
C LYS A 28 4.47 1.17 4.30
N ASP A 29 4.21 0.18 5.16
CA ASP A 29 3.37 -0.97 4.81
C ASP A 29 1.94 -0.87 5.36
N ILE A 30 1.66 0.11 6.22
CA ILE A 30 0.34 0.31 6.84
C ILE A 30 -0.06 1.77 6.69
N PHE A 31 -1.14 2.01 5.96
CA PHE A 31 -1.78 3.31 5.80
C PHE A 31 -3.13 3.35 6.51
N TYR A 32 -3.59 4.55 6.81
CA TYR A 32 -4.96 4.77 7.26
C TYR A 32 -5.81 5.40 6.16
N THR A 33 -7.14 5.23 6.26
CA THR A 33 -8.11 5.75 5.27
C THR A 33 -8.08 7.26 5.05
N ASN A 34 -7.45 8.03 5.94
CA ASN A 34 -7.28 9.48 5.83
C ASN A 34 -5.87 9.88 5.36
N GLU A 35 -5.00 8.92 5.06
CA GLU A 35 -3.65 9.16 4.57
C GLU A 35 -3.57 9.08 3.05
N ILE A 36 -2.51 9.68 2.50
CA ILE A 36 -2.18 9.57 1.08
C ILE A 36 -1.13 8.47 0.93
N VAL A 37 -1.36 7.54 0.00
CA VAL A 37 -0.38 6.54 -0.39
C VAL A 37 0.55 7.15 -1.44
N TYR A 38 1.84 7.16 -1.14
CA TYR A 38 2.89 7.53 -2.07
C TYR A 38 3.64 6.30 -2.55
N VAL A 39 4.41 6.43 -3.62
CA VAL A 39 5.29 5.38 -4.14
C VAL A 39 6.66 5.93 -4.39
N ASN A 40 7.65 5.10 -4.06
CA ASN A 40 9.03 5.33 -4.42
C ASN A 40 9.65 4.03 -4.93
N GLY A 41 10.82 4.13 -5.53
CA GLY A 41 11.48 2.97 -6.11
C GLY A 41 12.91 3.24 -6.54
N THR A 42 13.74 2.20 -6.52
CA THR A 42 15.15 2.24 -6.93
C THR A 42 15.56 0.96 -7.64
N GLY A 43 16.51 1.08 -8.57
CA GLY A 43 17.08 -0.08 -9.26
C GLY A 43 16.09 -0.83 -10.16
N LEU A 44 15.01 -0.19 -10.63
CA LEU A 44 14.10 -0.79 -11.60
C LEU A 44 14.83 -1.11 -12.92
N PRO A 45 14.45 -2.21 -13.60
CA PRO A 45 15.03 -2.53 -14.91
C PRO A 45 14.72 -1.42 -15.92
N VAL A 46 15.76 -0.70 -16.36
CA VAL A 46 15.60 0.49 -17.21
C VAL A 46 15.60 0.10 -18.68
N ASN A 47 14.41 -0.01 -19.26
CA ASN A 47 14.21 -0.05 -20.71
C ASN A 47 13.55 1.25 -21.23
N ASN A 48 12.99 2.04 -20.32
CA ASN A 48 12.33 3.33 -20.56
C ASN A 48 12.53 4.21 -19.32
N THR A 49 12.47 5.53 -19.47
CA THR A 49 12.50 6.48 -18.34
C THR A 49 11.11 7.01 -17.97
N ASN A 50 10.09 6.61 -18.73
CA ASN A 50 8.70 6.91 -18.48
C ASN A 50 7.93 5.61 -18.24
N ILE A 51 7.26 5.48 -17.10
CA ILE A 51 6.57 4.26 -16.66
C ILE A 51 5.15 4.60 -16.20
N THR A 52 4.31 3.56 -16.06
CA THR A 52 2.96 3.69 -15.49
C THR A 52 2.88 2.87 -14.21
N LEU A 53 2.28 3.43 -13.16
CA LEU A 53 2.09 2.77 -11.88
C LEU A 53 0.65 2.35 -11.69
N TYR A 54 0.44 1.21 -11.04
CA TYR A 54 -0.86 0.64 -10.74
C TYR A 54 -0.97 0.23 -9.28
N ILE A 55 -2.16 0.42 -8.71
CA ILE A 55 -2.60 -0.29 -7.49
C ILE A 55 -3.61 -1.36 -7.87
N PHE A 56 -3.44 -2.55 -7.30
CA PHE A 56 -4.46 -3.58 -7.30
C PHE A 56 -4.80 -3.99 -5.88
N SER A 57 -5.98 -4.57 -5.67
CA SER A 57 -6.20 -5.41 -4.48
C SER A 57 -5.16 -6.52 -4.47
N ASP A 58 -4.69 -6.87 -3.27
CA ASP A 58 -3.68 -7.91 -3.04
C ASP A 58 -3.98 -9.17 -3.85
N PHE A 59 -2.93 -9.67 -4.48
CA PHE A 59 -2.95 -10.90 -5.21
C PHE A 59 -1.62 -11.65 -5.09
N ASN A 60 -1.50 -12.47 -4.03
CA ASN A 60 -0.34 -13.32 -3.71
C ASN A 60 0.12 -14.38 -4.77
N ASP A 61 -0.24 -14.28 -6.07
CA ASP A 61 0.21 -15.23 -7.12
C ASP A 61 0.42 -14.57 -8.51
N TRP A 62 0.99 -13.36 -8.53
CA TRP A 62 1.29 -12.63 -9.78
C TRP A 62 2.17 -13.42 -10.75
N ASN A 63 3.13 -14.17 -10.22
CA ASN A 63 4.15 -14.91 -10.98
C ASN A 63 3.62 -15.99 -11.92
N ASN A 64 2.47 -16.60 -11.61
CA ASN A 64 2.00 -17.77 -12.35
C ASN A 64 0.70 -17.56 -13.12
N SER A 65 -0.11 -16.59 -12.69
CA SER A 65 -1.49 -16.47 -13.19
C SER A 65 -1.75 -15.21 -14.03
N ARG A 66 -0.83 -14.25 -14.00
CA ARG A 66 -1.04 -12.89 -14.49
C ARG A 66 -0.11 -12.48 -15.65
N LEU A 67 1.03 -13.15 -15.83
CA LEU A 67 1.93 -12.90 -16.97
C LEU A 67 1.21 -12.93 -18.33
N ASN A 68 1.53 -11.96 -19.19
CA ASN A 68 0.94 -11.69 -20.51
C ASN A 68 -0.53 -11.25 -20.51
N GLY A 69 -1.13 -11.00 -19.34
CA GLY A 69 -2.44 -10.35 -19.23
C GLY A 69 -2.35 -8.84 -19.41
N ASN A 70 -3.48 -8.16 -19.61
CA ASN A 70 -3.53 -6.71 -19.67
C ASN A 70 -3.80 -6.12 -18.27
N PHE A 71 -3.04 -5.11 -17.85
CA PHE A 71 -3.25 -4.43 -16.57
C PHE A 71 -4.69 -3.89 -16.41
N ASN A 72 -5.30 -3.40 -17.49
CA ASN A 72 -6.64 -2.81 -17.44
C ASN A 72 -7.75 -3.85 -17.27
N ASP A 73 -7.50 -5.11 -17.62
CA ASP A 73 -8.52 -6.17 -17.50
C ASP A 73 -8.81 -6.51 -16.03
N TRP A 74 -7.97 -6.05 -15.10
CA TRP A 74 -7.99 -6.47 -13.69
C TRP A 74 -8.48 -5.38 -12.74
N ASN A 75 -9.11 -4.34 -13.27
CA ASN A 75 -9.72 -3.27 -12.51
C ASN A 75 -8.74 -2.63 -11.50
N PRO A 76 -7.67 -1.97 -11.99
CA PRO A 76 -6.77 -1.26 -11.10
C PRO A 76 -7.54 -0.22 -10.29
N ILE A 77 -7.17 -0.11 -9.02
CA ILE A 77 -7.76 0.84 -8.07
C ILE A 77 -7.28 2.25 -8.36
N ALA A 78 -5.99 2.38 -8.65
CA ALA A 78 -5.36 3.62 -9.05
C ALA A 78 -4.38 3.37 -10.21
N VAL A 79 -4.26 4.37 -11.08
CA VAL A 79 -3.34 4.35 -12.22
C VAL A 79 -2.65 5.72 -12.29
N ILE A 80 -1.32 5.75 -12.20
CA ILE A 80 -0.54 6.97 -12.46
C ILE A 80 0.24 6.79 -13.76
N PRO A 81 -0.20 7.40 -14.87
CA PRO A 81 0.60 7.46 -16.07
C PRO A 81 1.72 8.50 -15.93
N ASN A 82 2.77 8.32 -16.72
CA ASN A 82 3.87 9.26 -16.88
C ASN A 82 4.71 9.52 -15.61
N THR A 83 5.01 8.45 -14.87
CA THR A 83 5.98 8.52 -13.77
C THR A 83 7.39 8.42 -14.35
N TYR A 84 8.30 9.27 -13.88
CA TYR A 84 9.66 9.34 -14.44
C TYR A 84 10.70 8.72 -13.52
N ILE A 85 11.56 7.90 -14.10
CA ILE A 85 12.74 7.30 -13.47
C ILE A 85 14.03 7.77 -14.15
N ASP A 86 15.13 7.79 -13.41
CA ASP A 86 16.46 8.09 -13.93
C ASP A 86 17.05 6.91 -14.72
N ILE A 87 18.24 7.10 -15.30
CA ILE A 87 18.96 6.08 -16.07
C ILE A 87 19.39 4.85 -15.23
N ASN A 88 19.29 4.91 -13.91
CA ASN A 88 19.62 3.82 -13.00
C ASN A 88 18.36 3.14 -12.43
N GLY A 89 17.17 3.58 -12.86
CA GLY A 89 15.89 3.01 -12.42
C GLY A 89 15.41 3.54 -11.08
N ASN A 90 15.87 4.73 -10.68
CA ASN A 90 15.40 5.42 -9.48
C ASN A 90 14.30 6.41 -9.83
N PHE A 91 13.29 6.51 -8.97
CA PHE A 91 12.28 7.56 -9.10
C PHE A 91 12.93 8.94 -9.01
N ILE A 92 12.57 9.83 -9.94
CA ILE A 92 13.06 11.22 -9.93
C ILE A 92 12.38 12.00 -8.79
N ASN A 93 11.10 11.70 -8.53
CA ASN A 93 10.32 12.23 -7.42
C ASN A 93 9.44 11.12 -6.86
N VAL A 94 9.13 11.21 -5.56
CA VAL A 94 8.07 10.40 -4.93
C VAL A 94 6.75 10.66 -5.65
N ALA A 95 6.07 9.60 -6.07
CA ALA A 95 4.81 9.68 -6.82
C ALA A 95 3.61 9.62 -5.87
N ILE A 96 2.60 10.48 -6.09
CA ILE A 96 1.32 10.39 -5.37
C ILE A 96 0.45 9.36 -6.09
N LEU A 97 0.09 8.27 -5.40
CA LEU A 97 -0.62 7.13 -5.99
C LEU A 97 -2.10 7.13 -5.66
N TRP A 98 -2.46 7.36 -4.39
CA TRP A 98 -3.86 7.23 -3.97
C TRP A 98 -4.18 8.12 -2.78
N GLY A 99 -5.06 9.10 -3.00
CA GLY A 99 -5.37 10.13 -2.00
C GLY A 99 -6.60 9.90 -1.13
N ASP A 100 -7.37 8.85 -1.40
CA ASP A 100 -8.56 8.46 -0.61
C ASP A 100 -8.62 6.93 -0.53
N PRO A 101 -7.67 6.31 0.20
CA PRO A 101 -7.61 4.86 0.31
C PRO A 101 -8.74 4.32 1.19
N TYR A 102 -9.32 3.19 0.80
CA TYR A 102 -10.28 2.46 1.62
C TYR A 102 -9.63 1.19 2.19
N VAL A 103 -10.28 0.61 3.21
CA VAL A 103 -9.72 -0.55 3.93
C VAL A 103 -9.53 -1.76 3.02
N GLY A 104 -8.35 -2.38 3.09
CA GLY A 104 -8.00 -3.57 2.32
C GLY A 104 -6.49 -3.83 2.29
N ASP A 105 -6.10 -4.90 1.60
CA ASP A 105 -4.71 -5.23 1.28
C ASP A 105 -4.48 -4.99 -0.22
N TYR A 106 -3.30 -4.50 -0.58
CA TYR A 106 -3.00 -3.96 -1.90
C TYR A 106 -1.57 -4.23 -2.37
N ASP A 107 -1.40 -4.27 -3.68
CA ASP A 107 -0.09 -4.39 -4.35
C ASP A 107 0.19 -3.16 -5.21
N VAL A 108 1.46 -2.75 -5.27
CA VAL A 108 1.95 -1.74 -6.20
C VAL A 108 2.74 -2.42 -7.32
N VAL A 109 2.32 -2.19 -8.56
CA VAL A 109 2.95 -2.77 -9.75
C VAL A 109 3.28 -1.69 -10.76
N VAL A 110 4.37 -1.87 -11.49
CA VAL A 110 4.85 -0.94 -12.52
C VAL A 110 4.74 -1.57 -13.90
N ASP A 111 4.21 -0.82 -14.87
CA ASP A 111 4.37 -1.09 -16.29
C ASP A 111 5.60 -0.33 -16.79
N LEU A 112 6.69 -1.07 -17.01
CA LEU A 112 8.03 -0.53 -17.26
C LEU A 112 8.17 0.01 -18.69
N ASN A 113 7.33 -0.43 -19.63
CA ASN A 113 7.43 -0.05 -21.04
C ASN A 113 6.16 0.65 -21.59
N ASN A 114 5.12 0.79 -20.78
CA ASN A 114 3.80 1.33 -21.10
C ASN A 114 3.08 0.58 -22.24
N ASP A 115 3.28 -0.73 -22.36
CA ASP A 115 2.56 -1.56 -23.33
C ASP A 115 1.23 -2.12 -22.78
N GLY A 116 0.99 -1.94 -21.48
CA GLY A 116 -0.21 -2.39 -20.78
C GLY A 116 -0.27 -3.89 -20.56
N VAL A 117 0.80 -4.65 -20.84
CA VAL A 117 0.89 -6.11 -20.73
C VAL A 117 1.82 -6.48 -19.59
N VAL A 118 1.35 -7.31 -18.66
CA VAL A 118 2.15 -7.73 -17.51
C VAL A 118 3.31 -8.63 -17.94
N GLN A 119 4.54 -8.24 -17.65
CA GLN A 119 5.73 -9.05 -17.93
C GLN A 119 6.50 -9.43 -16.66
N LYS A 120 7.44 -10.35 -16.84
CA LYS A 120 8.14 -10.98 -15.71
C LYS A 120 8.96 -9.98 -14.88
N ASP A 121 9.68 -9.07 -15.54
CA ASP A 121 10.55 -8.11 -14.85
C ASP A 121 9.75 -7.08 -14.03
N GLU A 122 8.49 -6.84 -14.41
CA GLU A 122 7.54 -5.97 -13.69
C GLU A 122 7.03 -6.63 -12.41
N VAL A 123 6.74 -7.94 -12.48
CA VAL A 123 6.32 -8.74 -11.33
C VAL A 123 7.50 -8.95 -10.36
N GLU A 124 8.71 -9.19 -10.86
CA GLU A 124 9.91 -9.28 -10.00
C GLU A 124 10.29 -7.93 -9.37
N GLY A 125 9.76 -6.83 -9.89
CA GLY A 125 10.01 -5.47 -9.43
C GLY A 125 8.93 -4.90 -8.52
N MET A 126 7.89 -5.68 -8.18
CA MET A 126 6.73 -5.22 -7.43
C MET A 126 6.97 -5.19 -5.92
N ASP A 127 6.11 -4.44 -5.22
CA ASP A 127 6.11 -4.36 -3.76
C ASP A 127 5.63 -5.70 -3.17
N ALA A 128 6.51 -6.40 -2.44
CA ALA A 128 6.27 -7.70 -1.82
C ALA A 128 5.64 -8.79 -2.72
N GLN A 129 6.28 -9.16 -3.84
CA GLN A 129 5.81 -10.13 -4.85
C GLN A 129 4.98 -11.37 -4.44
N ASP A 130 5.26 -11.97 -3.28
CA ASP A 130 4.62 -13.21 -2.79
C ASP A 130 3.78 -12.97 -1.51
N ASP A 131 3.57 -11.72 -1.11
CA ASP A 131 2.75 -11.26 0.03
C ASP A 131 1.95 -10.02 -0.39
N LYS A 132 1.21 -9.40 0.52
CA LYS A 132 0.64 -8.07 0.29
C LYS A 132 1.74 -7.02 0.23
N GLY A 133 1.65 -6.07 -0.71
CA GLY A 133 2.49 -4.88 -0.71
C GLY A 133 2.24 -3.98 0.51
N PHE A 134 0.99 -3.56 0.71
CA PHE A 134 0.60 -2.74 1.87
C PHE A 134 -0.85 -2.96 2.31
N GLU A 135 -1.14 -2.57 3.55
CA GLU A 135 -2.47 -2.58 4.15
C GLU A 135 -3.00 -1.16 4.32
N VAL A 136 -4.28 -0.96 4.05
CA VAL A 136 -5.03 0.21 4.51
C VAL A 136 -5.94 -0.22 5.65
N ALA A 137 -5.68 0.31 6.83
CA ALA A 137 -6.47 0.09 8.03
C ALA A 137 -7.41 1.27 8.31
N LYS A 138 -8.45 1.01 9.10
CA LYS A 138 -9.29 2.08 9.63
C LYS A 138 -8.53 2.82 10.73
N ASN A 139 -8.50 4.15 10.68
CA ASN A 139 -7.98 4.93 11.79
C ASN A 139 -8.96 4.89 12.96
N VAL A 140 -8.64 4.16 14.02
CA VAL A 140 -9.49 4.12 15.22
C VAL A 140 -9.54 5.44 15.97
N CYS A 141 -8.56 6.32 15.73
CA CYS A 141 -8.48 7.64 16.33
C CYS A 141 -9.14 8.73 15.50
N ASP A 142 -9.51 8.45 14.23
CA ASP A 142 -10.27 9.34 13.34
C ASP A 142 -11.52 8.63 12.79
N PRO A 143 -12.47 8.21 13.65
CA PRO A 143 -13.65 7.48 13.24
C PRO A 143 -14.63 8.29 12.37
N ASN A 144 -14.49 9.62 12.32
CA ASN A 144 -15.32 10.46 11.46
C ASN A 144 -14.65 10.80 10.10
N ASN A 145 -13.35 10.50 9.96
CA ASN A 145 -12.50 10.73 8.78
C ASN A 145 -12.40 12.22 8.38
N ASP A 146 -12.26 13.13 9.34
CA ASP A 146 -12.07 14.57 9.08
C ASP A 146 -10.60 15.02 9.18
N GLY A 147 -9.69 14.12 9.55
CA GLY A 147 -8.26 14.35 9.66
C GLY A 147 -7.83 15.00 10.97
N ILE A 148 -8.75 15.29 11.91
CA ILE A 148 -8.45 15.92 13.20
C ILE A 148 -8.44 14.86 14.29
N ILE A 149 -7.25 14.43 14.72
CA ILE A 149 -7.14 13.30 15.66
C ILE A 149 -7.02 13.75 17.12
N ILE A 150 -6.29 14.85 17.36
CA ILE A 150 -5.94 15.28 18.73
C ILE A 150 -7.04 16.15 19.29
N HIS A 151 -7.54 15.77 20.46
CA HIS A 151 -8.60 16.48 21.18
C HIS A 151 -9.87 16.67 20.34
N ASP A 152 -10.11 15.81 19.34
CA ASP A 152 -11.33 15.90 18.54
C ASP A 152 -12.53 15.29 19.29
N TYR A 153 -13.42 16.19 19.67
CA TYR A 153 -14.65 15.81 20.34
C TYR A 153 -15.62 15.11 19.38
N ASN A 154 -15.57 15.41 18.08
CA ASN A 154 -16.45 14.78 17.10
C ASN A 154 -16.12 13.30 16.93
N ASP A 155 -14.84 12.95 16.95
CA ASP A 155 -14.34 11.58 16.95
C ASP A 155 -14.70 10.81 18.21
N LEU A 156 -14.48 11.41 19.38
CA LEU A 156 -14.89 10.80 20.65
C LEU A 156 -16.41 10.55 20.68
N MET A 157 -17.19 11.53 20.23
CA MET A 157 -18.65 11.41 20.16
C MET A 157 -19.09 10.38 19.11
N THR A 158 -18.41 10.31 17.97
CA THR A 158 -18.67 9.32 16.93
C THR A 158 -18.41 7.92 17.46
N THR A 159 -17.26 7.69 18.10
CA THR A 159 -16.92 6.42 18.76
C THR A 159 -18.01 6.00 19.74
N TYR A 160 -18.47 6.92 20.59
CA TYR A 160 -19.53 6.65 21.57
C TYR A 160 -20.87 6.28 20.91
N LYS A 161 -21.27 6.99 19.85
CA LYS A 161 -22.49 6.67 19.07
C LYS A 161 -22.39 5.31 18.38
N CYS A 162 -21.22 4.95 17.87
CA CYS A 162 -20.96 3.63 17.30
C CYS A 162 -21.10 2.53 18.36
N PHE A 163 -20.49 2.70 19.54
CA PHE A 163 -20.57 1.76 20.65
C PHE A 163 -22.01 1.51 21.13
N LEU A 164 -22.82 2.58 21.21
CA LEU A 164 -24.23 2.49 21.58
C LEU A 164 -25.14 1.95 20.47
N GLY A 165 -24.63 1.74 19.25
CA GLY A 165 -25.42 1.30 18.10
C GLY A 165 -26.37 2.37 17.56
N ILE A 166 -26.15 3.64 17.93
CA ILE A 166 -26.92 4.78 17.42
C ILE A 166 -26.48 5.12 15.99
N LYS A 167 -25.19 4.92 15.68
CA LYS A 167 -24.61 5.02 14.34
C LYS A 167 -24.15 3.63 13.93
N ASN A 168 -24.47 3.19 12.72
CA ASN A 168 -23.94 1.94 12.18
C ASN A 168 -22.47 2.15 11.83
N CYS A 169 -21.58 1.54 12.59
CA CYS A 169 -20.14 1.57 12.37
C CYS A 169 -19.68 0.12 12.46
N ASP A 170 -19.20 -0.44 11.37
CA ASP A 170 -18.94 -1.86 11.17
C ASP A 170 -18.27 -2.50 12.40
N ASN A 171 -19.01 -3.34 13.13
CA ASN A 171 -18.57 -4.10 14.31
C ASN A 171 -18.11 -3.30 15.55
N TYR A 172 -18.43 -2.00 15.68
CA TYR A 172 -18.09 -1.20 16.87
C TYR A 172 -19.04 -1.40 18.06
N TYR A 173 -20.16 -2.08 17.85
CA TYR A 173 -21.23 -2.18 18.83
C TYR A 173 -20.77 -2.94 20.08
N GLN A 174 -20.88 -2.30 21.24
CA GLN A 174 -20.48 -2.86 22.55
C GLN A 174 -19.01 -3.29 22.68
N ASP A 175 -18.12 -2.89 21.76
CA ASP A 175 -16.69 -3.15 21.91
C ASP A 175 -16.03 -2.10 22.81
N TRP A 176 -15.79 -2.47 24.07
CA TRP A 176 -15.15 -1.63 25.06
C TRP A 176 -13.69 -1.29 24.74
N ASN A 177 -12.99 -2.12 23.97
CA ASN A 177 -11.60 -1.86 23.61
C ASN A 177 -11.51 -0.67 22.65
N LEU A 178 -12.44 -0.58 21.69
CA LEU A 178 -12.51 0.55 20.74
C LEU A 178 -12.87 1.87 21.44
N ILE A 179 -13.76 1.85 22.44
CA ILE A 179 -14.06 3.04 23.25
C ILE A 179 -12.83 3.50 24.04
N LYS A 180 -12.12 2.55 24.65
CA LYS A 180 -10.90 2.84 25.40
C LYS A 180 -9.83 3.43 24.49
N GLN A 181 -9.66 2.89 23.29
CA GLN A 181 -8.73 3.41 22.28
C GLN A 181 -9.14 4.83 21.85
N GLY A 182 -10.40 5.06 21.47
CA GLY A 182 -10.87 6.40 21.09
C GLY A 182 -10.67 7.45 22.21
N TYR A 183 -10.92 7.08 23.47
CA TYR A 183 -10.60 7.95 24.60
C TYR A 183 -9.10 8.20 24.76
N GLN A 184 -8.25 7.17 24.55
CA GLN A 184 -6.80 7.31 24.58
C GLN A 184 -6.29 8.24 23.47
N CYS A 185 -6.86 8.18 22.27
CA CYS A 185 -6.55 9.10 21.18
C CYS A 185 -6.92 10.54 21.60
N PHE A 186 -8.10 10.72 22.18
CA PHE A 186 -8.59 12.03 22.61
C PHE A 186 -7.76 12.68 23.72
N ILE A 187 -7.12 11.92 24.62
CA ILE A 187 -6.35 12.49 25.75
C ILE A 187 -4.84 12.58 25.49
N ARG A 188 -4.33 12.01 24.39
CA ARG A 188 -2.92 12.10 24.04
C ARG A 188 -2.60 13.50 23.53
N ASN A 189 -1.52 14.07 24.04
CA ASN A 189 -0.99 15.36 23.56
C ASN A 189 0.01 15.20 22.40
N ASP A 190 0.46 13.96 22.15
CA ASP A 190 1.55 13.66 21.22
C ASP A 190 1.11 12.50 20.31
N ILE A 191 0.64 12.83 19.11
CA ILE A 191 0.52 11.95 17.94
C ILE A 191 1.22 12.69 16.79
#